data_AF-A0ABD5T8N8-F1
#
_entry.id   AF-A0ABD5T8N8-F1
#
_cell.length_a   1.000
_cell.length_b   1.000
_cell.length_c   1.000
_cell.angle_alpha   90.00
_cell.angle_beta   90.00
_cell.angle_gamma   90.00
#
_symmetry.space_group_name_H-M   'P 1'
#
loop_
_entity.id
_entity.type
_entity.pdbx_description
1 polymer ?
#
loop_
_entity_poly.entity_id
_entity_poly.type
_entity_poly.pdbx_seq_one_letter_code
_entity_poly.pdbx_strand_id
1 'polypeptide(L)'
;MAQPLRFRRAPGRWGVDRVRSTLERPLDENLGATAGKPWFSSPSGYDARRFDMDDGSYALFCWTDNDDDPPPDADGGPVGYWLGNTETPSELWRTDKYGFDAVPYPVSRWAQRELLAALHDDEPWLAAYPHVSWYFLPVFCSKDGAETTRAFFRDHAAGFPDATREEGTGFVETTLRPGTLDPYRETMAGKLGTSASPDIVRMSATIAEFTAAWILSSSGYEVTPEIEVTTGHSLDFRATDPDTGIASLVEVTRPQPASARSAIDPVAAV
;
A
#
# COMPACT_ATOMS: atom_id res chain seq x y z
N MET A 1 9.92 -0.99 -11.96
CA MET A 1 9.23 -1.78 -10.92
C MET A 1 8.06 -0.96 -10.46
N ALA A 2 6.89 -1.56 -10.44
CA ALA A 2 5.74 -0.92 -9.86
C ALA A 2 5.91 -0.85 -8.33
N GLN A 3 5.39 0.21 -7.74
CA GLN A 3 5.57 0.52 -6.32
C GLN A 3 4.20 0.77 -5.70
N PRO A 4 4.05 0.57 -4.38
CA PRO A 4 2.87 1.02 -3.67
C PRO A 4 2.56 2.49 -3.99
N LEU A 5 1.28 2.84 -3.91
CA LEU A 5 0.83 4.20 -4.05
C LEU A 5 1.55 5.09 -3.00
N ARG A 6 2.19 6.16 -3.46
CA ARG A 6 3.00 7.08 -2.65
C ARG A 6 2.67 8.52 -2.98
N PHE A 7 2.76 9.39 -1.98
CA PHE A 7 2.63 10.81 -2.17
C PHE A 7 3.81 11.35 -2.95
N ARG A 8 3.54 12.35 -3.78
CA ARG A 8 4.55 13.22 -4.39
C ARG A 8 4.47 14.58 -3.71
N ARG A 9 5.59 15.05 -3.15
CA ARG A 9 5.67 16.36 -2.50
C ARG A 9 6.20 17.39 -3.49
N ALA A 10 5.42 18.44 -3.74
CA ALA A 10 5.75 19.48 -4.71
C ALA A 10 5.96 20.82 -3.99
N PRO A 11 7.22 21.20 -3.69
CA PRO A 11 7.52 22.45 -3.00
C PRO A 11 7.10 23.69 -3.81
N GLY A 12 6.91 24.79 -3.09
CA GLY A 12 6.58 26.10 -3.64
C GLY A 12 5.08 26.39 -3.56
N ARG A 13 4.72 27.64 -3.90
CA ARG A 13 3.35 28.11 -3.75
C ARG A 13 2.40 27.46 -4.74
N TRP A 14 1.30 26.97 -4.24
CA TRP A 14 0.19 26.46 -5.03
C TRP A 14 -1.04 27.30 -4.76
N GLY A 15 -1.85 27.44 -5.80
CA GLY A 15 -3.11 28.14 -5.75
C GLY A 15 -3.98 27.62 -6.89
N VAL A 16 -5.26 27.97 -6.86
CA VAL A 16 -6.26 27.45 -7.80
C VAL A 16 -5.83 27.60 -9.26
N ASP A 17 -5.30 28.77 -9.63
CA ASP A 17 -4.86 29.02 -11.02
C ASP A 17 -3.69 28.13 -11.44
N ARG A 18 -2.71 27.93 -10.55
CA ARG A 18 -1.57 27.06 -10.82
C ARG A 18 -2.05 25.62 -10.98
N VAL A 19 -2.82 25.11 -10.01
CA VAL A 19 -3.41 23.76 -10.06
C VAL A 19 -4.16 23.53 -11.35
N ARG A 20 -4.99 24.48 -11.78
CA ARG A 20 -5.72 24.38 -13.04
C ARG A 20 -4.80 24.31 -14.25
N SER A 21 -3.80 25.20 -14.30
CA SER A 21 -2.91 25.32 -15.45
C SER A 21 -1.89 24.19 -15.60
N THR A 22 -1.43 23.61 -14.48
CA THR A 22 -0.32 22.64 -14.43
C THR A 22 -0.74 21.22 -14.09
N LEU A 23 -1.93 21.00 -13.52
CA LEU A 23 -2.44 19.67 -13.19
C LEU A 23 -3.71 19.38 -13.98
N GLU A 24 -4.77 20.17 -13.77
CA GLU A 24 -6.10 19.91 -14.35
C GLU A 24 -6.06 19.84 -15.87
N ARG A 25 -5.63 20.90 -16.55
CA ARG A 25 -5.66 20.95 -18.01
C ARG A 25 -4.77 19.88 -18.67
N PRO A 26 -3.51 19.64 -18.23
CA PRO A 26 -2.72 18.54 -18.78
C PRO A 26 -3.36 17.15 -18.58
N LEU A 27 -4.03 16.92 -17.45
CA LEU A 27 -4.75 15.67 -17.21
C LEU A 27 -6.00 15.57 -18.07
N ASP A 28 -6.74 16.66 -18.26
CA ASP A 28 -7.92 16.73 -19.14
C ASP A 28 -7.54 16.43 -20.59
N GLU A 29 -6.52 17.12 -21.11
CA GLU A 29 -6.03 16.95 -22.47
C GLU A 29 -5.50 15.53 -22.76
N ASN A 30 -4.99 14.83 -21.75
CA ASN A 30 -4.40 13.48 -21.90
C ASN A 30 -5.37 12.34 -21.56
N LEU A 31 -6.21 12.50 -20.53
CA LEU A 31 -7.00 11.43 -19.90
C LEU A 31 -8.47 11.79 -19.64
N GLY A 32 -8.95 12.96 -20.09
CA GLY A 32 -10.34 13.40 -19.88
C GLY A 32 -10.67 13.75 -18.43
N ALA A 33 -9.70 14.24 -17.68
CA ALA A 33 -9.85 14.62 -16.28
C ALA A 33 -10.93 15.68 -16.03
N THR A 34 -11.85 15.37 -15.11
CA THR A 34 -12.75 16.34 -14.50
C THR A 34 -12.26 16.69 -13.09
N ALA A 35 -11.99 17.98 -12.83
CA ALA A 35 -11.62 18.46 -11.50
C ALA A 35 -12.85 18.80 -10.65
N GLY A 36 -12.96 18.14 -9.50
CA GLY A 36 -14.06 18.27 -8.56
C GLY A 36 -13.64 18.74 -7.16
N LYS A 37 -14.63 18.82 -6.27
CA LYS A 37 -14.39 18.82 -4.83
C LYS A 37 -14.10 17.38 -4.38
N PRO A 38 -13.19 17.16 -3.44
CA PRO A 38 -13.05 15.86 -2.79
C PRO A 38 -14.36 15.45 -2.08
N TRP A 39 -14.55 14.16 -1.84
CA TRP A 39 -15.74 13.65 -1.15
C TRP A 39 -15.77 14.00 0.33
N PHE A 40 -14.60 14.18 0.92
CA PHE A 40 -14.40 14.63 2.30
C PHE A 40 -13.80 16.04 2.32
N SER A 41 -14.13 16.80 3.36
CA SER A 41 -13.52 18.11 3.59
C SER A 41 -11.99 18.02 3.58
N SER A 42 -11.36 19.01 2.95
CA SER A 42 -9.91 19.16 2.89
C SER A 42 -9.27 19.10 4.30
N PRO A 43 -8.00 18.70 4.40
CA PRO A 43 -7.25 18.81 5.65
C PRO A 43 -7.27 20.24 6.18
N SER A 44 -7.25 20.41 7.51
CA SER A 44 -7.22 21.75 8.12
C SER A 44 -5.98 22.52 7.67
N GLY A 45 -6.17 23.72 7.15
CA GLY A 45 -5.08 24.56 6.60
C GLY A 45 -4.71 24.24 5.15
N TYR A 46 -5.38 23.27 4.52
CA TYR A 46 -5.14 22.89 3.13
C TYR A 46 -6.34 23.17 2.25
N ASP A 47 -6.08 23.67 1.05
CA ASP A 47 -7.01 23.53 -0.06
C ASP A 47 -6.82 22.17 -0.73
N ALA A 48 -7.87 21.64 -1.36
CA ALA A 48 -7.78 20.34 -2.02
C ALA A 48 -8.67 20.22 -3.26
N ARG A 49 -8.23 19.36 -4.18
CA ARG A 49 -8.93 18.97 -5.40
C ARG A 49 -8.84 17.47 -5.60
N ARG A 50 -9.91 16.93 -6.17
CA ARG A 50 -9.98 15.59 -6.72
C ARG A 50 -10.06 15.70 -8.24
N PHE A 51 -9.39 14.80 -8.94
CA PHE A 51 -9.45 14.68 -10.39
C PHE A 51 -9.92 13.27 -10.72
N ASP A 52 -11.00 13.15 -11.46
CA ASP A 52 -11.54 11.87 -11.92
C ASP A 52 -11.33 11.79 -13.44
N MET A 53 -10.71 10.72 -13.92
CA MET A 53 -10.35 10.51 -15.33
C MET A 53 -11.42 9.66 -16.03
N ASP A 54 -11.50 9.75 -17.36
CA ASP A 54 -12.45 8.96 -18.15
C ASP A 54 -12.18 7.45 -18.10
N ASP A 55 -10.94 7.04 -17.82
CA ASP A 55 -10.54 5.64 -17.67
C ASP A 55 -10.88 5.05 -16.28
N GLY A 56 -11.52 5.84 -15.40
CA GLY A 56 -11.87 5.46 -14.03
C GLY A 56 -10.72 5.62 -13.03
N SER A 57 -9.52 6.00 -13.46
CA SER A 57 -8.47 6.42 -12.54
C SER A 57 -8.79 7.79 -11.93
N TYR A 58 -8.16 8.10 -10.80
CA TYR A 58 -8.34 9.36 -10.11
C TYR A 58 -7.07 9.81 -9.38
N ALA A 59 -7.05 11.08 -9.02
CA ALA A 59 -6.00 11.68 -8.22
C ALA A 59 -6.55 12.68 -7.21
N LEU A 60 -5.74 12.91 -6.20
CA LEU A 60 -5.95 13.81 -5.08
C LEU A 60 -4.78 14.78 -5.05
N PHE A 61 -5.08 16.06 -4.90
CA PHE A 61 -4.08 17.09 -4.68
C PHE A 61 -4.54 18.01 -3.56
N CYS A 62 -3.70 18.19 -2.53
CA CYS A 62 -3.93 19.20 -1.51
C CYS A 62 -2.70 20.09 -1.35
N TRP A 63 -2.89 21.36 -1.00
CA TRP A 63 -1.79 22.29 -0.84
C TRP A 63 -2.03 23.30 0.27
N THR A 64 -0.93 23.83 0.79
CA THR A 64 -0.88 24.82 1.86
C THR A 64 0.23 25.84 1.58
N ASP A 65 0.11 27.04 2.15
CA ASP A 65 1.18 28.03 2.17
C ASP A 65 2.23 27.76 3.26
N ASN A 66 1.94 26.87 4.21
CA ASN A 66 2.84 26.50 5.29
C ASN A 66 2.61 25.06 5.74
N ASP A 67 3.69 24.28 5.78
CA ASP A 67 3.69 22.88 6.20
C ASP A 67 4.33 22.78 7.58
N ASP A 68 3.51 22.66 8.62
CA ASP A 68 3.97 22.70 10.02
C ASP A 68 4.64 21.39 10.48
N ASP A 69 4.45 20.30 9.74
CA ASP A 69 4.95 18.96 10.07
C ASP A 69 5.44 18.24 8.80
N PRO A 70 6.43 18.82 8.09
CA PRO A 70 6.88 18.28 6.82
C PRO A 70 7.54 16.91 7.03
N PRO A 71 7.62 16.07 5.98
CA PRO A 71 8.37 14.82 6.03
C PRO A 71 9.81 15.01 6.51
N PRO A 72 10.45 13.94 7.02
CA PRO A 72 11.87 13.96 7.32
C PRO A 72 12.67 14.50 6.13
N ASP A 73 13.66 15.36 6.41
CA ASP A 73 14.53 16.02 5.44
C ASP A 73 13.86 17.07 4.52
N ALA A 74 12.63 17.51 4.83
CA ALA A 74 11.93 18.55 4.06
C ALA A 74 11.67 19.85 4.85
N ASP A 75 11.68 20.99 4.15
CA ASP A 75 11.42 22.31 4.74
C ASP A 75 9.92 22.60 4.92
N GLY A 76 9.55 23.25 6.04
CA GLY A 76 8.19 23.63 6.40
C GLY A 76 7.70 24.94 5.77
N GLY A 77 7.38 24.93 4.47
CA GLY A 77 6.91 26.10 3.72
C GLY A 77 5.78 25.77 2.76
N PRO A 78 5.51 26.62 1.75
CA PRO A 78 4.47 26.35 0.77
C PRO A 78 4.72 25.03 0.04
N VAL A 79 3.70 24.18 -0.05
CA VAL A 79 3.82 22.83 -0.59
C VAL A 79 2.49 22.31 -1.12
N GLY A 80 2.56 21.41 -2.10
CA GLY A 80 1.45 20.56 -2.52
C GLY A 80 1.78 19.07 -2.38
N TYR A 81 0.77 18.26 -2.08
CA TYR A 81 0.85 16.81 -2.00
C TYR A 81 -0.07 16.20 -3.05
N TRP A 82 0.52 15.41 -3.94
CA TRP A 82 -0.17 14.67 -4.99
C TRP A 82 -0.21 13.18 -4.68
N LEU A 83 -1.35 12.53 -4.93
CA LEU A 83 -1.54 11.10 -4.82
C LEU A 83 -2.57 10.62 -5.85
N GLY A 84 -2.30 9.56 -6.61
CA GLY A 84 -3.29 9.05 -7.55
C GLY A 84 -2.86 7.77 -8.26
N ASN A 85 -3.83 7.01 -8.76
CA ASN A 85 -3.62 5.78 -9.54
C ASN A 85 -3.56 6.06 -11.05
N THR A 86 -3.38 7.32 -11.43
CA THR A 86 -3.33 7.80 -12.81
C THR A 86 -1.89 8.10 -13.27
N GLU A 87 -1.72 8.51 -14.52
CA GLU A 87 -0.45 9.10 -14.97
C GLU A 87 -0.11 10.36 -14.17
N THR A 88 1.11 10.42 -13.62
CA THR A 88 1.55 11.62 -12.91
C THR A 88 1.80 12.76 -13.90
N PRO A 89 1.26 13.97 -13.67
CA PRO A 89 1.61 15.16 -14.45
C PRO A 89 3.11 15.43 -14.49
N SER A 90 3.61 15.95 -15.61
CA SER A 90 5.05 16.10 -15.87
C SER A 90 5.77 17.01 -14.86
N GLU A 91 5.05 18.02 -14.38
CA GLU A 91 5.46 18.99 -13.37
C GLU A 91 5.79 18.33 -12.03
N LEU A 92 5.26 17.13 -11.80
CA LEU A 92 5.45 16.35 -10.59
C LEU A 92 6.42 15.19 -10.77
N TRP A 93 7.05 14.99 -11.95
CA TRP A 93 7.94 13.84 -12.16
C TRP A 93 9.20 13.87 -11.28
N ARG A 94 9.76 15.06 -11.05
CA ARG A 94 11.01 15.29 -10.30
C ARG A 94 10.81 15.55 -8.81
N THR A 95 9.61 15.29 -8.29
CA THR A 95 9.32 15.44 -6.87
C THR A 95 9.73 14.21 -6.08
N ASP A 96 10.10 14.42 -4.82
CA ASP A 96 10.31 13.35 -3.86
C ASP A 96 9.02 12.58 -3.58
N LYS A 97 9.17 11.29 -3.26
CA LYS A 97 8.07 10.37 -2.96
C LYS A 97 8.08 9.97 -1.50
N TYR A 98 6.89 9.95 -0.88
CA TYR A 98 6.71 9.65 0.54
C TYR A 98 5.61 8.61 0.75
N GLY A 99 5.81 7.73 1.73
CA GLY A 99 4.79 6.82 2.23
C GLY A 99 3.71 7.55 3.03
N PHE A 100 2.65 6.84 3.40
CA PHE A 100 1.52 7.41 4.16
C PHE A 100 1.91 7.90 5.55
N ASP A 101 2.92 7.29 6.18
CA ASP A 101 3.36 7.63 7.54
C ASP A 101 4.42 8.74 7.56
N ALA A 102 4.93 9.14 6.39
CA ALA A 102 5.98 10.15 6.27
C ALA A 102 5.42 11.55 5.96
N VAL A 103 4.18 11.68 5.49
CA VAL A 103 3.55 12.97 5.21
C VAL A 103 2.74 13.46 6.41
N PRO A 104 2.39 14.76 6.50
CA PRO A 104 1.60 15.28 7.62
C PRO A 104 0.34 14.44 7.87
N TYR A 105 0.09 14.07 9.12
CA TYR A 105 -1.04 13.21 9.49
C TYR A 105 -2.40 13.68 8.91
N PRO A 106 -2.76 14.98 8.93
CA PRO A 106 -4.01 15.44 8.33
C PRO A 106 -4.13 15.15 6.83
N VAL A 107 -3.01 15.23 6.09
CA VAL A 107 -2.94 14.93 4.64
C VAL A 107 -3.10 13.44 4.42
N SER A 108 -2.32 12.62 5.13
CA SER A 108 -2.39 11.15 5.04
C SER A 108 -3.80 10.64 5.36
N ARG A 109 -4.37 11.11 6.47
CA ARG A 109 -5.71 10.71 6.94
C ARG A 109 -6.82 11.13 5.97
N TRP A 110 -6.73 12.32 5.39
CA TRP A 110 -7.68 12.75 4.36
C TRP A 110 -7.60 11.86 3.12
N ALA A 111 -6.40 11.66 2.58
CA ALA A 111 -6.21 10.85 1.39
C ALA A 111 -6.68 9.40 1.61
N GLN A 112 -6.34 8.79 2.75
CA GLN A 112 -6.80 7.43 3.07
C GLN A 112 -8.33 7.32 3.09
N ARG A 113 -9.05 8.35 3.56
CA ARG A 113 -10.52 8.36 3.53
C ARG A 113 -11.06 8.42 2.11
N GLU A 114 -10.52 9.30 1.27
CA GLU A 114 -10.88 9.40 -0.15
C GLU A 114 -10.62 8.08 -0.90
N LEU A 115 -9.44 7.49 -0.68
CA LEU A 115 -9.06 6.23 -1.32
C LEU A 115 -9.93 5.06 -0.85
N LEU A 116 -10.22 4.95 0.46
CA LEU A 116 -11.08 3.89 0.99
C LEU A 116 -12.50 4.01 0.47
N ALA A 117 -13.04 5.23 0.42
CA ALA A 117 -14.36 5.45 -0.14
C ALA A 117 -14.40 5.04 -1.62
N ALA A 118 -13.38 5.40 -2.40
CA ALA A 118 -13.32 5.04 -3.83
C ALA A 118 -13.18 3.52 -4.02
N LEU A 119 -12.34 2.88 -3.19
CA LEU A 119 -12.20 1.43 -3.17
C LEU A 119 -13.53 0.73 -2.86
N HIS A 120 -14.32 1.25 -1.93
CA HIS A 120 -15.62 0.67 -1.56
C HIS A 120 -16.74 1.02 -2.53
N ASP A 121 -16.57 2.05 -3.37
CA ASP A 121 -17.46 2.31 -4.50
C ASP A 121 -17.20 1.30 -5.63
N ASP A 122 -15.91 1.06 -5.95
CA ASP A 122 -15.48 0.10 -6.98
C ASP A 122 -15.72 -1.37 -6.57
N GLU A 123 -15.37 -1.72 -5.33
CA GLU A 123 -15.38 -3.08 -4.78
C GLU A 123 -16.16 -3.11 -3.45
N PRO A 124 -17.51 -2.96 -3.46
CA PRO A 124 -18.31 -2.75 -2.25
C PRO A 124 -18.19 -3.86 -1.20
N TRP A 125 -17.83 -5.07 -1.61
CA TRP A 125 -17.65 -6.20 -0.71
C TRP A 125 -16.44 -6.03 0.23
N LEU A 126 -15.44 -5.23 -0.14
CA LEU A 126 -14.28 -4.96 0.73
C LEU A 126 -14.67 -4.16 1.98
N ALA A 127 -15.83 -3.49 1.99
CA ALA A 127 -16.34 -2.80 3.17
C ALA A 127 -16.59 -3.73 4.37
N ALA A 128 -16.78 -5.04 4.13
CA ALA A 128 -16.88 -6.05 5.19
C ALA A 128 -15.52 -6.42 5.82
N TYR A 129 -14.40 -6.00 5.21
CA TYR A 129 -13.02 -6.33 5.59
C TYR A 129 -12.20 -5.04 5.77
N PRO A 130 -12.47 -4.24 6.82
CA PRO A 130 -11.83 -2.94 7.03
C PRO A 130 -10.31 -3.02 7.23
N HIS A 131 -9.79 -4.06 7.90
CA HIS A 131 -8.35 -4.19 8.11
C HIS A 131 -7.64 -4.56 6.80
N VAL A 132 -8.19 -5.47 6.00
CA VAL A 132 -7.70 -5.77 4.63
C VAL A 132 -7.74 -4.53 3.75
N SER A 133 -8.88 -3.82 3.72
CA SER A 133 -9.07 -2.60 2.93
C SER A 133 -8.03 -1.54 3.27
N TRP A 134 -7.81 -1.30 4.56
CA TRP A 134 -6.84 -0.33 5.02
C TRP A 134 -5.42 -0.81 4.74
N TYR A 135 -5.04 -2.02 5.16
CA TYR A 135 -3.67 -2.50 5.06
C TYR A 135 -3.15 -2.49 3.62
N PHE A 136 -3.94 -3.04 2.69
CA PHE A 136 -3.58 -3.15 1.28
C PHE A 136 -4.01 -1.95 0.43
N LEU A 137 -4.56 -0.89 1.02
CA LEU A 137 -4.94 0.34 0.30
C LEU A 137 -3.85 0.86 -0.66
N PRO A 138 -2.54 0.87 -0.31
CA PRO A 138 -1.50 1.36 -1.20
C PRO A 138 -1.38 0.55 -2.50
N VAL A 139 -1.76 -0.73 -2.49
CA VAL A 139 -1.70 -1.60 -3.68
C VAL A 139 -3.06 -1.73 -4.35
N PHE A 140 -4.17 -1.76 -3.59
CA PHE A 140 -5.53 -1.71 -4.10
C PHE A 140 -5.85 -0.43 -4.87
N CYS A 141 -5.19 0.67 -4.56
CA CYS A 141 -5.31 1.94 -5.26
C CYS A 141 -4.03 2.29 -6.04
N SER A 142 -3.14 1.35 -6.33
CA SER A 142 -1.97 1.62 -7.17
C SER A 142 -2.33 1.59 -8.65
N LYS A 143 -1.64 2.39 -9.48
CA LYS A 143 -1.83 2.39 -10.95
C LYS A 143 -1.63 0.99 -11.55
N ASP A 144 -0.54 0.33 -11.18
CA ASP A 144 -0.10 -0.91 -11.84
C ASP A 144 -0.59 -2.18 -11.14
N GLY A 145 -0.96 -2.11 -9.86
CA GLY A 145 -1.28 -3.27 -9.02
C GLY A 145 -2.74 -3.36 -8.56
N ALA A 146 -3.57 -2.34 -8.80
CA ALA A 146 -4.95 -2.32 -8.32
C ALA A 146 -5.75 -3.53 -8.85
N GLU A 147 -5.82 -3.71 -10.17
CA GLU A 147 -6.59 -4.82 -10.75
C GLU A 147 -6.04 -6.18 -10.32
N THR A 148 -4.72 -6.36 -10.36
CA THR A 148 -4.11 -7.66 -10.02
C THR A 148 -4.31 -8.02 -8.55
N THR A 149 -4.17 -7.06 -7.65
CA THR A 149 -4.38 -7.29 -6.20
C THR A 149 -5.86 -7.48 -5.87
N ARG A 150 -6.76 -6.68 -6.45
CA ARG A 150 -8.21 -6.84 -6.26
C ARG A 150 -8.68 -8.20 -6.79
N ALA A 151 -8.28 -8.58 -8.01
CA ALA A 151 -8.59 -9.88 -8.61
C ALA A 151 -8.05 -11.05 -7.78
N PHE A 152 -6.86 -10.92 -7.18
CA PHE A 152 -6.31 -11.96 -6.31
C PHE A 152 -7.19 -12.25 -5.08
N PHE A 153 -7.74 -11.22 -4.42
CA PHE A 153 -8.69 -11.47 -3.35
C PHE A 153 -10.05 -11.94 -3.89
N ARG A 154 -10.57 -11.28 -4.94
CA ARG A 154 -11.90 -11.52 -5.50
C ARG A 154 -12.04 -12.92 -6.12
N ASP A 155 -11.07 -13.31 -6.94
CA ASP A 155 -11.16 -14.46 -7.85
C ASP A 155 -10.31 -15.64 -7.38
N HIS A 156 -9.36 -15.41 -6.46
CA HIS A 156 -8.42 -16.42 -5.98
C HIS A 156 -8.42 -16.63 -4.46
N ALA A 157 -9.44 -16.14 -3.75
CA ALA A 157 -9.61 -16.34 -2.30
C ALA A 157 -8.34 -16.01 -1.49
N ALA A 158 -7.64 -14.94 -1.87
CA ALA A 158 -6.37 -14.53 -1.26
C ALA A 158 -5.29 -15.65 -1.28
N GLY A 159 -5.34 -16.56 -2.26
CA GLY A 159 -4.36 -17.62 -2.42
C GLY A 159 -4.58 -18.87 -1.56
N PHE A 160 -5.69 -18.93 -0.82
CA PHE A 160 -6.06 -20.12 -0.04
C PHE A 160 -6.66 -21.19 -0.96
N PRO A 161 -6.06 -22.39 -1.03
CA PRO A 161 -6.62 -23.48 -1.81
C PRO A 161 -7.95 -23.93 -1.19
N ASP A 162 -8.92 -24.23 -2.05
CA ASP A 162 -10.23 -24.77 -1.67
C ASP A 162 -11.09 -23.87 -0.75
N ALA A 163 -10.71 -22.60 -0.58
CA ALA A 163 -11.47 -21.61 0.20
C ALA A 163 -12.39 -20.77 -0.72
N THR A 164 -13.51 -20.30 -0.17
CA THR A 164 -14.25 -19.20 -0.82
C THR A 164 -13.53 -17.88 -0.63
N ARG A 165 -13.90 -16.88 -1.43
CA ARG A 165 -13.44 -15.49 -1.28
C ARG A 165 -13.65 -14.96 0.14
N GLU A 166 -14.80 -15.25 0.73
CA GLU A 166 -15.17 -14.80 2.07
C GLU A 166 -14.31 -15.46 3.15
N GLU A 167 -14.04 -16.76 3.01
CA GLU A 167 -13.18 -17.51 3.94
C GLU A 167 -11.73 -17.03 3.86
N GLY A 168 -11.17 -16.94 2.65
CA GLY A 168 -9.80 -16.50 2.44
C GLY A 168 -9.58 -15.06 2.90
N THR A 169 -10.44 -14.12 2.47
CA THR A 169 -10.33 -12.72 2.90
C THR A 169 -10.60 -12.57 4.40
N GLY A 170 -11.57 -13.33 4.95
CA GLY A 170 -11.89 -13.31 6.38
C GLY A 170 -10.76 -13.82 7.27
N PHE A 171 -9.96 -14.77 6.78
CA PHE A 171 -8.73 -15.18 7.45
C PHE A 171 -7.71 -14.04 7.48
N VAL A 172 -7.43 -13.41 6.33
CA VAL A 172 -6.49 -12.28 6.26
C VAL A 172 -6.95 -11.11 7.14
N GLU A 173 -8.26 -10.82 7.17
CA GLU A 173 -8.85 -9.82 8.06
C GLU A 173 -8.58 -10.14 9.55
N THR A 174 -8.76 -11.40 9.96
CA THR A 174 -8.44 -11.87 11.31
C THR A 174 -6.95 -11.71 11.62
N THR A 175 -6.09 -12.03 10.67
CA THR A 175 -4.63 -11.88 10.80
C THR A 175 -4.21 -10.42 10.99
N LEU A 176 -4.83 -9.48 10.30
CA LEU A 176 -4.47 -8.06 10.34
C LEU A 176 -5.08 -7.30 11.52
N ARG A 177 -6.24 -7.74 12.02
CA ARG A 177 -6.98 -7.08 13.10
C ARG A 177 -6.14 -6.71 14.35
N PRO A 178 -5.20 -7.54 14.83
CA PRO A 178 -4.37 -7.20 16.00
C PRO A 178 -3.39 -6.03 15.76
N GLY A 179 -3.13 -5.65 14.52
CA GLY A 179 -2.21 -4.56 14.17
C GLY A 179 -0.72 -4.91 14.29
N THR A 180 -0.36 -6.18 14.46
CA THR A 180 1.05 -6.62 14.62
C THR A 180 1.93 -6.19 13.44
N LEU A 181 1.37 -6.15 12.23
CA LEU A 181 2.11 -5.80 11.02
C LEU A 181 1.88 -4.35 10.56
N ASP A 182 1.11 -3.54 11.30
CA ASP A 182 0.79 -2.15 10.92
C ASP A 182 2.04 -1.28 10.76
N PRO A 183 3.08 -1.36 11.62
CA PRO A 183 4.32 -0.60 11.43
C PRO A 183 5.08 -0.94 10.15
N TYR A 184 4.78 -2.10 9.54
CA TYR A 184 5.45 -2.63 8.36
C TYR A 184 4.53 -2.62 7.12
N ARG A 185 3.41 -1.91 7.18
CA ARG A 185 2.37 -1.91 6.15
C ARG A 185 2.92 -1.60 4.76
N GLU A 186 3.73 -0.57 4.60
CA GLU A 186 4.27 -0.21 3.29
C GLU A 186 5.09 -1.35 2.67
N THR A 187 5.97 -1.95 3.46
CA THR A 187 6.82 -3.08 3.07
C THR A 187 5.97 -4.30 2.72
N MET A 188 5.13 -4.76 3.66
CA MET A 188 4.40 -6.01 3.54
C MET A 188 3.25 -5.93 2.52
N ALA A 189 2.54 -4.79 2.42
CA ALA A 189 1.55 -4.61 1.36
C ALA A 189 2.23 -4.56 -0.01
N GLY A 190 3.41 -3.95 -0.11
CA GLY A 190 4.18 -3.88 -1.34
C GLY A 190 4.63 -5.23 -1.89
N LYS A 191 4.89 -6.22 -1.02
CA LYS A 191 5.18 -7.61 -1.43
C LYS A 191 4.02 -8.23 -2.21
N LEU A 192 2.78 -7.93 -1.83
CA LEU A 192 1.62 -8.64 -2.36
C LEU A 192 1.39 -8.33 -3.83
N GLY A 193 1.57 -7.10 -4.28
CA GLY A 193 1.25 -6.81 -5.67
C GLY A 193 1.48 -5.37 -6.07
N THR A 194 2.43 -5.18 -6.98
CA THR A 194 2.51 -3.98 -7.79
C THR A 194 2.56 -4.32 -9.28
N SER A 195 2.72 -5.59 -9.67
CA SER A 195 2.89 -5.96 -11.09
C SER A 195 1.61 -5.82 -11.92
N ALA A 196 1.79 -5.40 -13.17
CA ALA A 196 0.74 -5.29 -14.19
C ALA A 196 0.14 -6.65 -14.61
N SER A 197 0.75 -7.77 -14.23
CA SER A 197 0.21 -9.11 -14.46
C SER A 197 0.15 -9.89 -13.14
N PRO A 198 -0.92 -10.68 -12.92
CA PRO A 198 -1.07 -11.45 -11.70
C PRO A 198 -0.08 -12.62 -11.68
N ASP A 199 0.62 -12.76 -10.55
CA ASP A 199 1.46 -13.93 -10.26
C ASP A 199 0.90 -14.60 -9.01
N ILE A 200 -0.10 -15.45 -9.20
CA ILE A 200 -0.85 -16.09 -8.11
C ILE A 200 0.08 -16.89 -7.20
N VAL A 201 1.15 -17.48 -7.74
CA VAL A 201 2.13 -18.22 -6.94
C VAL A 201 2.87 -17.28 -6.01
N ARG A 202 3.43 -16.17 -6.51
CA ARG A 202 4.12 -15.20 -5.66
C ARG A 202 3.16 -14.54 -4.66
N MET A 203 1.99 -14.09 -5.12
CA MET A 203 0.99 -13.42 -4.27
C MET A 203 0.52 -14.31 -3.12
N SER A 204 0.27 -15.58 -3.40
CA SER A 204 -0.09 -16.55 -2.36
C SER A 204 1.09 -16.86 -1.43
N ALA A 205 2.35 -16.66 -1.86
CA ALA A 205 3.52 -16.87 -1.00
C ALA A 205 3.63 -15.71 -0.01
N THR A 206 3.38 -14.50 -0.48
CA THR A 206 3.22 -13.34 0.40
C THR A 206 2.11 -13.55 1.43
N ILE A 207 0.92 -14.05 1.05
CA ILE A 207 -0.13 -14.35 2.05
C ILE A 207 0.29 -15.44 3.05
N ALA A 208 1.14 -16.39 2.65
CA ALA A 208 1.71 -17.36 3.58
C ALA A 208 2.61 -16.68 4.62
N GLU A 209 3.32 -15.60 4.28
CA GLU A 209 4.09 -14.80 5.25
C GLU A 209 3.17 -14.13 6.28
N PHE A 210 2.02 -13.59 5.87
CA PHE A 210 1.01 -13.07 6.82
C PHE A 210 0.50 -14.17 7.76
N THR A 211 0.27 -15.38 7.23
CA THR A 211 -0.14 -16.54 8.02
C THR A 211 0.93 -16.92 9.04
N ALA A 212 2.21 -16.94 8.64
CA ALA A 212 3.32 -17.22 9.53
C ALA A 212 3.44 -16.15 10.64
N ALA A 213 3.35 -14.87 10.28
CA ALA A 213 3.34 -13.77 11.23
C ALA A 213 2.22 -13.92 12.26
N TRP A 214 1.00 -14.28 11.83
CA TRP A 214 -0.12 -14.54 12.73
C TRP A 214 0.14 -15.70 13.70
N ILE A 215 0.72 -16.81 13.22
CA ILE A 215 1.08 -17.95 14.08
C ILE A 215 2.10 -17.53 15.13
N LEU A 216 3.16 -16.82 14.72
CA LEU A 216 4.22 -16.35 15.60
C LEU A 216 3.68 -15.38 16.65
N SER A 217 2.93 -14.36 16.22
CA SER A 217 2.37 -13.35 17.14
C SER A 217 1.33 -13.94 18.08
N SER A 218 0.50 -14.87 17.60
CA SER A 218 -0.48 -15.58 18.44
C SER A 218 0.19 -16.51 19.45
N SER A 219 1.44 -16.90 19.20
CA SER A 219 2.27 -17.69 20.12
C SER A 219 3.09 -16.81 21.07
N GLY A 220 2.91 -15.49 21.05
CA GLY A 220 3.56 -14.54 21.96
C GLY A 220 4.87 -13.94 21.47
N TYR A 221 5.29 -14.22 20.22
CA TYR A 221 6.51 -13.63 19.66
C TYR A 221 6.28 -12.22 19.09
N GLU A 222 7.25 -11.34 19.28
CA GLU A 222 7.35 -10.10 18.51
C GLU A 222 7.90 -10.41 17.11
N VAL A 223 7.24 -9.90 16.07
CA VAL A 223 7.55 -10.21 14.67
C VAL A 223 8.08 -8.97 13.97
N THR A 224 9.30 -9.04 13.44
CA THR A 224 9.89 -8.02 12.58
C THR A 224 10.12 -8.59 11.17
N PRO A 225 9.43 -8.08 10.13
CA PRO A 225 9.61 -8.49 8.75
C PRO A 225 10.91 -7.98 8.10
N GLU A 226 11.33 -8.62 7.01
CA GLU A 226 12.45 -8.20 6.13
C GLU A 226 13.72 -7.81 6.88
N ILE A 227 14.26 -8.75 7.64
CA ILE A 227 15.52 -8.51 8.35
C ILE A 227 16.72 -8.78 7.44
N GLU A 228 17.52 -7.73 7.22
CA GLU A 228 18.83 -7.87 6.59
C GLU A 228 19.76 -8.64 7.54
N VAL A 229 20.27 -9.78 7.08
CA VAL A 229 21.35 -10.49 7.78
C VAL A 229 22.69 -10.13 7.17
N THR A 230 23.75 -10.18 7.99
CA THR A 230 25.12 -9.78 7.63
C THR A 230 25.71 -10.52 6.43
N THR A 231 25.08 -11.60 5.98
CA THR A 231 25.44 -12.37 4.79
C THR A 231 24.90 -11.79 3.48
N GLY A 232 24.10 -10.71 3.52
CA GLY A 232 23.52 -10.08 2.33
C GLY A 232 22.25 -10.74 1.80
N HIS A 233 21.69 -11.69 2.54
CA HIS A 233 20.36 -12.25 2.30
C HIS A 233 19.33 -11.57 3.22
N SER A 234 18.10 -11.43 2.76
CA SER A 234 16.96 -11.02 3.59
C SER A 234 16.18 -12.27 3.99
N LEU A 235 15.89 -12.44 5.28
CA LEU A 235 14.95 -13.45 5.76
C LEU A 235 13.58 -12.81 5.99
N ASP A 236 12.53 -13.61 5.86
CA ASP A 236 11.16 -13.11 5.96
C ASP A 236 10.88 -12.45 7.31
N PHE A 237 11.26 -13.11 8.42
CA PHE A 237 11.03 -12.58 9.76
C PHE A 237 12.16 -12.84 10.75
N ARG A 238 12.26 -11.94 11.72
CA ARG A 238 12.79 -12.22 13.06
C ARG A 238 11.63 -12.36 14.03
N ALA A 239 11.59 -13.47 14.75
CA ALA A 239 10.64 -13.72 15.83
C ALA A 239 11.38 -13.65 17.18
N THR A 240 11.08 -12.65 18.00
CA THR A 240 11.72 -12.43 19.30
C THR A 240 10.77 -12.84 20.42
N ASP A 241 11.21 -13.71 21.31
CA ASP A 241 10.50 -13.98 22.57
C ASP A 241 10.68 -12.74 23.48
N PRO A 242 9.61 -12.02 23.84
CA PRO A 242 9.72 -10.80 24.63
C PRO A 242 10.16 -11.06 26.08
N ASP A 243 9.94 -12.25 26.62
CA ASP A 243 10.29 -12.59 28.01
C ASP A 243 11.78 -12.92 28.16
N THR A 244 12.36 -13.55 27.13
CA THR A 244 13.76 -14.00 27.16
C THR A 244 14.70 -13.17 26.29
N GLY A 245 14.16 -12.41 25.33
CA GLY A 245 14.93 -11.69 24.30
C GLY A 245 15.57 -12.61 23.25
N ILE A 246 15.30 -13.91 23.27
CA ILE A 246 15.86 -14.86 22.29
C ILE A 246 15.13 -14.68 20.96
N ALA A 247 15.89 -14.46 19.89
CA ALA A 247 15.37 -14.28 18.55
C ALA A 247 15.62 -15.51 17.68
N SER A 248 14.59 -15.96 16.95
CA SER A 248 14.68 -16.94 15.88
C SER A 248 14.53 -16.26 14.52
N LEU A 249 15.31 -16.72 13.54
CA LEU A 249 15.15 -16.29 12.15
C LEU A 249 14.21 -17.26 11.44
N VAL A 250 13.24 -16.73 10.69
CA VAL A 250 12.16 -17.51 10.08
C VAL A 250 12.13 -17.22 8.59
N GLU A 251 12.11 -18.30 7.81
CA GLU A 251 11.91 -18.29 6.35
C GLU A 251 10.62 -19.05 6.03
N VAL A 252 9.73 -18.43 5.27
CA VAL A 252 8.41 -18.97 4.92
C VAL A 252 8.48 -19.63 3.55
N THR A 253 8.79 -20.92 3.55
CA THR A 253 8.83 -21.69 2.31
C THR A 253 7.46 -22.33 2.02
N ARG A 254 6.98 -22.21 0.77
CA ARG A 254 5.94 -23.11 0.26
C ARG A 254 6.58 -24.26 -0.48
N PRO A 255 6.52 -25.48 0.07
CA PRO A 255 7.22 -26.59 -0.55
C PRO A 255 6.55 -26.96 -1.88
N GLN A 256 7.37 -27.12 -2.92
CA GLN A 256 6.91 -27.74 -4.16
C GLN A 256 6.38 -29.16 -3.90
N PRO A 257 5.57 -29.74 -4.80
CA PRO A 257 5.21 -31.16 -4.75
C PRO A 257 6.47 -32.01 -4.54
N ALA A 258 6.39 -33.05 -3.72
CA ALA A 258 7.57 -33.84 -3.32
C ALA A 258 8.40 -34.37 -4.51
N SER A 259 7.77 -34.63 -5.66
CA SER A 259 8.42 -35.05 -6.89
C SER A 259 9.23 -33.98 -7.62
N ALA A 260 9.10 -32.71 -7.22
CA ALA A 260 9.74 -31.55 -7.84
C ALA A 260 10.65 -30.76 -6.87
N ARG A 261 10.81 -31.21 -5.62
CA ARG A 261 11.71 -30.57 -4.66
C ARG A 261 13.17 -30.87 -5.03
N SER A 262 13.96 -29.82 -5.26
CA SER A 262 15.41 -29.91 -5.44
C SER A 262 16.18 -29.98 -4.11
N ALA A 263 15.51 -29.67 -2.99
CA ALA A 263 16.10 -29.57 -1.67
C ALA A 263 15.31 -30.43 -0.65
N ILE A 264 16.04 -31.16 0.20
CA ILE A 264 15.49 -32.07 1.21
C ILE A 264 15.62 -31.53 2.64
N ASP A 265 16.25 -30.38 2.82
CA ASP A 265 16.39 -29.70 4.11
C ASP A 265 16.41 -28.16 3.95
N PRO A 266 16.22 -27.39 5.04
CA PRO A 266 16.14 -25.93 5.00
C PRO A 266 17.43 -25.25 4.53
N VAL A 267 18.60 -25.85 4.77
CA VAL A 267 19.90 -25.29 4.34
C VAL A 267 20.07 -25.45 2.84
N ALA A 268 19.59 -26.57 2.28
CA ALA A 268 19.60 -26.83 0.84
C ALA A 268 18.55 -26.02 0.06
N ALA A 269 17.60 -25.37 0.75
CA ALA A 269 16.50 -24.62 0.15
C ALA A 269 16.78 -23.10 0.00
N VAL A 270 17.92 -22.62 0.50
CA VAL A 270 18.42 -21.24 0.36
C VAL A 270 19.30 -21.10 -0.87
#